data_AF-A0A921BG23-F1
#
_entry.id   AF-A0A921BG23-F1
#
_cell.length_a   1.000
_cell.length_b   1.000
_cell.length_c   1.000
_cell.angle_alpha   90.00
_cell.angle_beta   90.00
_cell.angle_gamma   90.00
#
_symmetry.space_group_name_H-M   'P 1'
#
loop_
_entity.id
_entity.type
_entity.pdbx_description
1 polymer ?
#
loop_
_entity_poly.entity_id
_entity_poly.type
_entity_poly.pdbx_seq_one_letter_code
_entity_poly.pdbx_strand_id
1 'polypeptide(L)'
;MPISIGRRLLDPLSELVKLDPRSIGVGQYQHEVDQKNLSERLSEVVGVLSVNKVGVELNSASQVLLSYVSGINKSLAKDIVTHREKHGPFQSRKELKLVTGIGAKTFEQCVGFLRIKDGTDPLDASAVHPESYELVSRMADDAGIPLNSLIGDSNIKSLIDPQRYVSHSVGLSTVTDIINELEQPGRDPRQSFPAYRFDP
;
A
#
# COMPACT_ATOMS: atom_id res chain seq x y z
N MET A 1 -19.21 -7.20 -20.01
CA MET A 1 -18.21 -8.29 -19.95
C MET A 1 -16.88 -7.94 -20.63
N PRO A 2 -16.81 -7.38 -21.86
CA PRO A 2 -15.51 -7.10 -22.53
C PRO A 2 -14.62 -6.10 -21.78
N ILE A 3 -15.24 -5.05 -21.22
CA ILE A 3 -14.55 -4.00 -20.45
C ILE A 3 -13.87 -4.57 -19.19
N SER A 4 -14.47 -5.58 -18.53
CA SER A 4 -13.90 -6.18 -17.32
C SER A 4 -12.68 -7.04 -17.62
N ILE A 5 -12.64 -7.72 -18.78
CA ILE A 5 -11.47 -8.52 -19.19
C ILE A 5 -10.28 -7.62 -19.49
N GLY A 6 -10.50 -6.53 -20.25
CA GLY A 6 -9.44 -5.56 -20.55
C GLY A 6 -8.88 -4.89 -19.30
N ARG A 7 -9.73 -4.50 -18.34
CA ARG A 7 -9.26 -3.94 -17.07
C ARG A 7 -8.53 -4.95 -16.19
N ARG A 8 -8.96 -6.22 -16.16
CA ARG A 8 -8.25 -7.29 -15.45
C ARG A 8 -6.88 -7.55 -16.03
N LEU A 9 -6.69 -7.37 -17.34
CA LEU A 9 -5.37 -7.48 -17.96
C LEU A 9 -4.43 -6.35 -17.52
N LEU A 10 -4.96 -5.13 -17.37
CA LEU A 10 -4.19 -3.95 -16.97
C LEU A 10 -3.83 -3.95 -15.48
N ASP A 11 -4.79 -4.26 -14.62
CA ASP A 11 -4.59 -4.35 -13.18
C ASP A 11 -5.52 -5.42 -12.58
N PRO A 12 -5.05 -6.68 -12.52
CA PRO A 12 -5.87 -7.78 -12.02
C PRO A 12 -6.36 -7.54 -10.60
N LEU A 13 -5.52 -6.94 -9.74
CA LEU A 13 -5.83 -6.76 -8.33
C LEU A 13 -7.04 -5.84 -8.15
N SER A 14 -7.02 -4.64 -8.74
CA SER A 14 -8.10 -3.67 -8.57
C SER A 14 -9.43 -4.11 -9.17
N GLU A 15 -9.43 -5.05 -10.12
CA GLU A 15 -10.65 -5.62 -10.68
C GLU A 15 -11.14 -6.87 -9.94
N LEU A 16 -10.25 -7.77 -9.51
CA LEU A 16 -10.63 -9.00 -8.81
C LEU A 16 -11.19 -8.72 -7.41
N VAL A 17 -10.71 -7.67 -6.72
CA VAL A 17 -11.28 -7.26 -5.43
C VAL A 17 -12.75 -6.83 -5.49
N LYS A 18 -13.28 -6.54 -6.69
CA LYS A 18 -14.69 -6.18 -6.88
C LYS A 18 -15.62 -7.40 -6.93
N LEU A 19 -15.06 -8.60 -7.04
CA LEU A 19 -15.82 -9.85 -7.08
C LEU A 19 -15.90 -10.44 -5.67
N ASP A 20 -16.95 -11.24 -5.42
CA ASP A 20 -16.92 -12.16 -4.28
C ASP A 20 -15.75 -13.13 -4.49
N PRO A 21 -14.80 -13.25 -3.55
CA PRO A 21 -13.65 -14.14 -3.72
C PRO A 21 -14.05 -15.59 -4.02
N ARG A 22 -15.20 -16.06 -3.52
CA ARG A 22 -15.72 -17.42 -3.78
C ARG A 22 -16.14 -17.62 -5.24
N SER A 23 -16.52 -16.53 -5.92
CA SER A 23 -16.95 -16.53 -7.32
C SER A 23 -15.78 -16.50 -8.31
N ILE A 24 -14.54 -16.39 -7.83
CA ILE A 24 -13.34 -16.40 -8.68
C ILE A 24 -13.08 -17.82 -9.25
N GLY A 25 -13.56 -18.88 -8.58
CA GLY A 25 -13.35 -20.25 -9.02
C GLY A 25 -11.94 -20.74 -8.68
N VAL A 26 -11.63 -20.84 -7.39
CA VAL A 26 -10.26 -21.10 -6.90
C VAL A 26 -9.90 -22.59 -6.85
N GLY A 27 -10.85 -23.50 -7.11
CA GLY A 27 -10.61 -24.93 -7.14
C GLY A 27 -11.84 -25.76 -7.50
N GLN A 28 -11.61 -26.99 -7.93
CA GLN A 28 -12.64 -27.92 -8.41
C GLN A 28 -13.72 -28.23 -7.35
N TYR A 29 -13.31 -28.37 -6.08
CA TYR A 29 -14.18 -28.75 -4.97
C TYR A 29 -14.52 -27.58 -4.05
N GLN A 30 -14.43 -26.32 -4.53
CA GLN A 30 -14.65 -25.13 -3.70
C GLN A 30 -16.06 -25.04 -3.09
N HIS A 31 -17.04 -25.73 -3.67
CA HIS A 31 -18.41 -25.77 -3.18
C HIS A 31 -18.64 -26.89 -2.15
N GLU A 32 -17.67 -27.79 -1.99
CA GLU A 32 -17.74 -28.96 -1.10
C GLU A 32 -17.04 -28.72 0.24
N VAL A 33 -16.44 -27.54 0.44
CA VAL A 33 -15.78 -27.15 1.69
C VAL A 33 -16.66 -26.23 2.55
N ASP A 34 -16.24 -26.03 3.80
CA ASP A 34 -16.86 -25.04 4.69
C ASP A 34 -16.78 -23.63 4.07
N GLN A 35 -17.95 -23.10 3.69
CA GLN A 35 -18.06 -21.85 2.95
C GLN A 35 -17.70 -20.62 3.79
N LYS A 36 -17.84 -20.70 5.11
CA LYS A 36 -17.50 -19.60 6.01
C LYS A 36 -15.98 -19.50 6.12
N ASN A 37 -15.31 -20.60 6.42
CA ASN A 37 -13.85 -20.66 6.50
C ASN A 37 -13.21 -20.31 5.15
N LEU A 38 -13.76 -20.83 4.04
CA LEU A 38 -13.30 -20.45 2.69
C LEU A 38 -13.39 -18.95 2.46
N SER A 39 -14.54 -18.33 2.79
CA SER A 39 -14.75 -16.89 2.62
C SER A 39 -13.77 -16.06 3.47
N GLU A 40 -13.54 -16.46 4.72
CA GLU A 40 -12.61 -15.79 5.63
C GLU A 40 -11.18 -15.86 5.10
N ARG A 41 -10.73 -17.06 4.69
CA ARG A 41 -9.39 -17.28 4.14
C ARG A 41 -9.16 -16.53 2.83
N LEU A 42 -10.12 -16.55 1.91
CA LEU A 42 -9.99 -15.81 0.66
C LEU A 42 -9.96 -14.30 0.90
N SER A 43 -10.74 -13.80 1.86
CA SER A 43 -10.71 -12.38 2.24
C SER A 43 -9.36 -11.98 2.85
N GLU A 44 -8.77 -12.86 3.66
CA GLU A 44 -7.42 -12.69 4.22
C GLU A 44 -6.35 -12.62 3.11
N VAL A 45 -6.41 -13.53 2.13
CA VAL A 45 -5.46 -13.53 0.99
C VAL A 45 -5.60 -12.25 0.14
N VAL A 46 -6.83 -11.83 -0.13
CA VAL A 46 -7.08 -10.61 -0.91
C VAL A 46 -6.56 -9.37 -0.16
N GLY A 47 -6.90 -9.21 1.12
CA GLY A 47 -6.46 -8.05 1.91
C GLY A 47 -4.98 -8.08 2.27
N VAL A 48 -4.60 -8.99 3.17
CA VAL A 48 -3.28 -8.99 3.81
C VAL A 48 -2.18 -9.38 2.83
N LEU A 49 -2.41 -10.42 2.03
CA LEU A 49 -1.34 -10.96 1.18
C LEU A 49 -1.20 -10.25 -0.17
N SER A 50 -2.22 -9.52 -0.61
CA SER A 50 -2.22 -8.87 -1.93
C SER A 50 -2.31 -7.35 -1.82
N VAL A 51 -3.40 -6.81 -1.28
CA VAL A 51 -3.63 -5.35 -1.23
C VAL A 51 -2.61 -4.63 -0.36
N ASN A 52 -2.38 -5.09 0.87
CA ASN A 52 -1.44 -4.45 1.78
C ASN A 52 0.01 -4.54 1.29
N LYS A 53 0.41 -5.65 0.65
CA LYS A 53 1.76 -5.79 0.07
C LYS A 53 1.98 -4.84 -1.10
N VAL A 54 0.99 -4.72 -1.98
CA VAL A 54 1.09 -3.82 -3.14
C VAL A 54 1.00 -2.36 -2.72
N GLY A 55 0.23 -2.04 -1.69
CA GLY A 55 -0.09 -0.67 -1.30
C GLY A 55 -1.19 -0.08 -2.18
N VAL A 56 -1.88 0.93 -1.66
CA VAL A 56 -3.08 1.50 -2.29
C VAL A 56 -2.93 3.00 -2.45
N GLU A 57 -3.09 3.50 -3.67
CA GLU A 57 -3.06 4.93 -3.92
C GLU A 57 -4.36 5.61 -3.45
N LEU A 58 -4.25 6.43 -2.41
CA LEU A 58 -5.38 6.97 -1.67
C LEU A 58 -6.33 7.83 -2.52
N ASN A 59 -5.81 8.62 -3.45
CA ASN A 59 -6.62 9.55 -4.23
C ASN A 59 -7.34 8.89 -5.42
N SER A 60 -6.87 7.74 -5.89
CA SER A 60 -7.45 7.05 -7.05
C SER A 60 -8.14 5.72 -6.72
N ALA A 61 -7.86 5.14 -5.54
CA ALA A 61 -8.39 3.84 -5.16
C ALA A 61 -9.92 3.84 -5.09
N SER A 62 -10.52 2.71 -5.48
CA SER A 62 -11.95 2.50 -5.32
C SER A 62 -12.31 2.25 -3.84
N GLN A 63 -13.57 2.52 -3.47
CA GLN A 63 -14.09 2.19 -2.14
C GLN A 63 -13.87 0.71 -1.78
N VAL A 64 -14.06 -0.20 -2.75
CA VAL A 64 -13.89 -1.63 -2.51
C VAL A 64 -12.43 -1.97 -2.20
N LEU A 65 -11.48 -1.43 -2.98
CA LEU A 65 -10.05 -1.63 -2.74
C LEU A 65 -9.63 -1.10 -1.36
N LEU A 66 -10.10 0.09 -0.98
CA LEU A 66 -9.83 0.68 0.33
C LEU A 66 -10.36 -0.19 1.48
N SER A 67 -11.48 -0.89 1.29
CA SER A 67 -12.08 -1.74 2.34
C SER A 67 -11.28 -3.01 2.64
N TYR A 68 -10.25 -3.31 1.84
CA TYR A 68 -9.32 -4.40 2.07
C TYR A 68 -8.01 -3.95 2.74
N VAL A 69 -7.82 -2.65 2.94
CA VAL A 69 -6.64 -2.12 3.65
C VAL A 69 -6.79 -2.37 5.15
N SER A 70 -5.70 -2.76 5.80
CA SER A 70 -5.65 -2.95 7.26
C SER A 70 -6.25 -1.76 8.02
N GLY A 71 -7.18 -2.02 8.93
CA GLY A 71 -7.85 -0.99 9.73
C GLY A 71 -9.01 -0.28 9.03
N ILE A 72 -9.21 -0.46 7.72
CA ILE A 72 -10.29 0.20 6.96
C ILE A 72 -11.44 -0.78 6.70
N ASN A 73 -12.60 -0.51 7.27
CA ASN A 73 -13.83 -1.26 6.97
C ASN A 73 -14.62 -0.61 5.82
N LYS A 74 -15.70 -1.27 5.38
CA LYS A 74 -16.54 -0.78 4.27
C LYS A 74 -17.14 0.62 4.50
N SER A 75 -17.46 0.98 5.75
CA SER A 75 -17.97 2.31 6.11
C SER A 75 -16.87 3.34 5.98
N LEU A 76 -15.72 3.11 6.63
CA LEU A 76 -14.58 4.01 6.57
C LEU A 76 -14.08 4.21 5.14
N ALA A 77 -14.05 3.15 4.32
CA ALA A 77 -13.72 3.27 2.91
C ALA A 77 -14.69 4.21 2.16
N LYS A 78 -15.99 4.16 2.48
CA LYS A 78 -16.99 5.09 1.92
C LYS A 78 -16.72 6.52 2.38
N ASP A 79 -16.40 6.69 3.66
CA ASP A 79 -16.17 8.00 4.28
C ASP A 79 -14.91 8.65 3.71
N ILE A 80 -13.84 7.89 3.45
CA ILE A 80 -12.62 8.36 2.78
C ILE A 80 -12.94 8.85 1.35
N VAL A 81 -13.66 8.06 0.56
CA VAL A 81 -14.04 8.45 -0.82
C VAL A 81 -14.94 9.68 -0.80
N THR A 82 -15.91 9.73 0.11
CA THR A 82 -16.81 10.88 0.27
C THR A 82 -16.04 12.13 0.69
N HIS A 83 -15.03 11.99 1.56
CA HIS A 83 -14.19 13.09 2.00
C HIS A 83 -13.43 13.71 0.84
N ARG A 84 -12.74 12.89 0.01
CA ARG A 84 -11.99 13.41 -1.14
C ARG A 84 -12.87 13.98 -2.25
N GLU A 85 -14.08 13.47 -2.41
CA GLU A 85 -15.06 14.04 -3.35
C GLU A 85 -15.55 15.43 -2.91
N LYS A 86 -15.61 15.68 -1.60
CA LYS A 86 -16.08 16.96 -1.04
C LYS A 86 -14.99 18.00 -0.86
N HIS A 87 -13.80 17.58 -0.42
CA HIS A 87 -12.71 18.50 -0.03
C HIS A 87 -11.56 18.52 -1.04
N GLY A 88 -11.62 17.67 -2.08
CA GLY A 88 -10.53 17.48 -3.02
C GLY A 88 -9.56 16.37 -2.61
N PRO A 89 -8.52 16.12 -3.43
CA PRO A 89 -7.55 15.07 -3.18
C PRO A 89 -6.74 15.34 -1.90
N PHE A 90 -6.41 14.27 -1.17
CA PHE A 90 -5.53 14.33 -0.02
C PHE A 90 -4.12 14.75 -0.47
N GLN A 91 -3.53 15.73 0.22
CA GLN A 91 -2.18 16.22 -0.04
C GLN A 91 -1.15 15.60 0.91
N SER A 92 -1.59 15.13 2.08
CA SER A 92 -0.75 14.40 3.03
C SER A 92 -1.52 13.28 3.69
N ARG A 93 -0.82 12.20 4.05
CA ARG A 93 -1.38 11.11 4.85
C ARG A 93 -2.01 11.62 6.14
N LYS A 94 -1.45 12.67 6.75
CA LYS A 94 -1.97 13.27 8.00
C LYS A 94 -3.42 13.72 7.89
N GLU A 95 -3.86 14.11 6.68
CA GLU A 95 -5.23 14.56 6.42
C GLU A 95 -6.27 13.43 6.54
N LEU A 96 -5.85 12.16 6.56
CA LEU A 96 -6.75 11.05 6.87
C LEU A 96 -7.41 11.21 8.25
N LYS A 97 -6.75 11.89 9.20
CA LYS A 97 -7.32 12.18 10.53
C LYS A 97 -8.52 13.13 10.48
N LEU A 98 -8.73 13.83 9.37
CA LEU A 98 -9.89 14.69 9.14
C LEU A 98 -11.13 13.89 8.74
N VAL A 99 -10.96 12.64 8.28
CA VAL A 99 -12.06 11.76 7.92
C VAL A 99 -12.73 11.25 9.18
N THR A 100 -14.06 11.45 9.28
CA THR A 100 -14.85 10.98 10.41
C THR A 100 -14.70 9.46 10.59
N GLY A 101 -14.42 9.02 11.82
CA GLY A 101 -14.23 7.61 12.15
C GLY A 101 -12.78 7.11 12.06
N ILE A 102 -11.85 7.88 11.48
CA ILE A 102 -10.42 7.56 11.53
C ILE A 102 -9.83 8.09 12.84
N GLY A 103 -9.81 7.21 13.86
CA GLY A 103 -9.11 7.46 15.12
C GLY A 103 -7.61 7.15 15.04
N ALA A 104 -6.88 7.44 16.12
CA ALA A 104 -5.42 7.23 16.19
C ALA A 104 -4.99 5.80 15.85
N LYS A 105 -5.67 4.80 16.41
CA LYS A 105 -5.38 3.38 16.16
C LYS A 105 -5.67 2.98 14.72
N THR A 106 -6.79 3.42 14.17
CA THR A 106 -7.15 3.15 12.77
C THR A 106 -6.14 3.77 11.82
N PHE A 107 -5.73 5.01 12.09
CA PHE A 107 -4.72 5.73 11.32
C PHE A 107 -3.39 4.96 11.32
N GLU A 108 -2.88 4.59 12.49
CA GLU A 108 -1.64 3.82 12.64
C GLU A 108 -1.71 2.49 11.85
N GLN A 109 -2.85 1.79 11.90
CA GLN A 109 -3.00 0.53 11.19
C GLN A 109 -3.06 0.65 9.66
N CYS A 110 -3.60 1.75 9.13
CA CYS A 110 -3.83 1.87 7.68
C CYS A 110 -2.76 2.69 6.96
N VAL A 111 -2.13 3.66 7.63
CA VAL A 111 -1.37 4.73 6.96
C VAL A 111 -0.12 4.23 6.23
N GLY A 112 0.51 3.15 6.72
CA GLY A 112 1.66 2.54 6.03
C GLY A 112 1.32 1.84 4.70
N PHE A 113 0.05 1.52 4.47
CA PHE A 113 -0.42 0.84 3.27
C PHE A 113 -1.04 1.81 2.24
N LEU A 114 -1.27 3.06 2.64
CA LEU A 114 -1.87 4.10 1.81
C LEU A 114 -0.79 5.00 1.24
N ARG A 115 -0.76 5.19 -0.07
CA ARG A 115 0.18 6.10 -0.73
C ARG A 115 -0.53 7.35 -1.21
N ILE A 116 0.22 8.43 -1.36
CA ILE A 116 -0.21 9.65 -2.02
C ILE A 116 0.88 10.02 -3.03
N LYS A 117 0.54 9.91 -4.31
CA LYS A 117 1.39 10.45 -5.38
C LYS A 117 1.32 11.97 -5.36
N ASP A 118 2.48 12.61 -5.55
CA ASP A 118 2.61 14.07 -5.61
C ASP A 118 2.08 14.80 -4.36
N GLY A 119 2.17 14.14 -3.19
CA GLY A 119 1.82 14.74 -1.91
C GLY A 119 2.84 15.80 -1.44
N THR A 120 2.51 16.52 -0.37
CA THR A 120 3.38 17.54 0.21
C THR A 120 4.66 16.95 0.81
N ASP A 121 4.58 15.72 1.31
CA ASP A 121 5.71 15.00 1.87
C ASP A 121 6.12 13.89 0.88
N PRO A 122 7.37 13.88 0.38
CA PRO A 122 7.81 12.89 -0.60
C PRO A 122 7.75 11.46 -0.07
N LEU A 123 7.81 11.26 1.26
CA LEU A 123 7.70 9.93 1.87
C LEU A 123 6.29 9.36 1.81
N ASP A 124 5.27 10.19 1.59
CA ASP A 124 3.87 9.74 1.45
C ASP A 124 3.67 8.87 0.20
N ALA A 125 4.58 8.92 -0.78
CA ALA A 125 4.59 8.05 -1.96
C ALA A 125 5.24 6.66 -1.70
N SER A 126 5.95 6.49 -0.59
CA SER A 126 6.67 5.26 -0.22
C SER A 126 5.84 4.37 0.73
N ALA A 127 6.33 3.19 1.10
CA ALA A 127 5.78 2.36 2.17
C ALA A 127 6.34 2.71 3.55
N VAL A 128 7.21 3.73 3.67
CA VAL A 128 7.74 4.19 4.95
C VAL A 128 6.58 4.67 5.81
N HIS A 129 6.49 4.12 7.03
CA HIS A 129 5.45 4.52 7.97
C HIS A 129 5.76 5.91 8.56
N PRO A 130 4.75 6.79 8.80
CA PRO A 130 4.96 8.14 9.35
C PRO A 130 5.73 8.18 10.67
N GLU A 131 5.68 7.12 11.48
CA GLU A 131 6.47 7.01 12.72
C GLU A 131 7.99 7.04 12.47
N SER A 132 8.41 6.67 11.25
CA SER A 132 9.80 6.59 10.84
C SER A 132 10.27 7.84 10.08
N TYR A 133 9.41 8.86 9.87
CA TYR A 133 9.81 10.03 9.07
C TYR A 133 10.95 10.81 9.73
N GLU A 134 10.93 10.94 11.06
CA GLU A 134 12.03 11.56 11.81
C GLU A 134 13.33 10.76 11.67
N LEU A 135 13.25 9.44 11.56
CA LEU A 135 14.41 8.59 11.34
C LEU A 135 15.01 8.82 9.95
N VAL A 136 14.16 8.89 8.91
CA VAL A 136 14.60 9.15 7.54
C VAL A 136 15.17 10.57 7.39
N SER A 137 14.56 11.57 8.05
CA SER A 137 15.11 12.93 8.06
C SER A 137 16.52 12.94 8.64
N ARG A 138 16.74 12.26 9.78
CA ARG A 138 18.08 12.14 10.37
C ARG A 138 19.07 11.42 9.46
N MET A 139 18.64 10.40 8.74
CA MET A 139 19.48 9.70 7.76
C MET A 139 19.92 10.63 6.63
N ALA A 140 19.02 11.48 6.12
CA ALA A 140 19.33 12.46 5.09
C ALA A 140 20.33 13.52 5.60
N ASP A 141 20.11 14.02 6.81
CA ASP A 141 20.99 15.00 7.47
C ASP A 141 22.41 14.43 7.70
N ASP A 142 22.52 13.20 8.23
CA ASP A 142 23.79 12.51 8.48
C ASP A 142 24.56 12.23 7.19
N ALA A 143 23.85 11.99 6.08
CA ALA A 143 24.43 11.78 4.75
C ALA A 143 24.73 13.11 4.01
N GLY A 144 24.25 14.25 4.54
CA GLY A 144 24.46 15.57 3.95
C GLY A 144 23.72 15.77 2.62
N ILE A 145 22.63 15.04 2.39
CA ILE A 145 21.84 15.11 1.15
C ILE A 145 20.39 15.51 1.45
N PRO A 146 19.73 16.28 0.58
CA PRO A 146 18.33 16.64 0.79
C PRO A 146 17.44 15.40 0.69
N LEU A 147 16.38 15.35 1.49
CA LEU A 147 15.45 14.21 1.58
C LEU A 147 14.92 13.75 0.21
N ASN A 148 14.58 14.69 -0.68
CA ASN A 148 14.11 14.38 -2.03
C ASN A 148 15.16 13.68 -2.91
N SER A 149 16.45 13.91 -2.64
CA SER A 149 17.55 13.24 -3.36
C SER A 149 17.91 11.88 -2.75
N LEU A 150 17.55 11.64 -1.49
CA LEU A 150 17.72 10.34 -0.85
C LEU A 150 16.73 9.30 -1.41
N ILE A 151 15.52 9.74 -1.73
CA ILE A 151 14.45 8.89 -2.26
C ILE A 151 14.74 8.55 -3.73
N GLY A 152 14.86 7.27 -4.04
CA GLY A 152 15.21 6.74 -5.36
C GLY A 152 16.72 6.67 -5.62
N ASP A 153 17.57 6.97 -4.65
CA ASP A 153 19.02 6.87 -4.83
C ASP A 153 19.49 5.41 -4.73
N SER A 154 19.98 4.87 -5.85
CA SER A 154 20.60 3.55 -5.93
C SER A 154 21.85 3.37 -5.05
N ASN A 155 22.48 4.47 -4.62
CA ASN A 155 23.68 4.44 -3.81
C ASN A 155 23.39 4.52 -2.30
N ILE A 156 22.13 4.62 -1.88
CA ILE A 156 21.74 4.84 -0.48
C ILE A 156 22.37 3.82 0.49
N LYS A 157 22.47 2.56 0.06
CA LYS A 157 23.06 1.45 0.84
C LYS A 157 24.56 1.61 1.10
N SER A 158 25.25 2.39 0.27
CA SER A 158 26.66 2.72 0.46
C SER A 158 26.87 3.96 1.32
N LEU A 159 25.88 4.84 1.38
CA LEU A 159 25.93 6.11 2.11
C LEU A 159 25.51 5.96 3.57
N ILE A 160 24.59 5.03 3.85
CA ILE A 160 23.95 4.85 5.16
C ILE A 160 24.32 3.49 5.73
N ASP A 161 24.99 3.51 6.89
CA ASP A 161 25.17 2.30 7.71
C ASP A 161 23.91 2.04 8.56
N PRO A 162 23.16 0.94 8.31
CA PRO A 162 21.94 0.62 9.05
C PRO A 162 22.15 0.51 10.56
N GLN A 163 23.34 0.08 11.03
CA GLN A 163 23.58 -0.15 12.45
C GLN A 163 23.52 1.15 13.28
N ARG A 164 23.85 2.29 12.66
CA ARG A 164 23.83 3.60 13.34
C ARG A 164 22.44 4.07 13.76
N TYR A 165 21.40 3.50 13.15
CA TYR A 165 20.02 3.94 13.31
C TYR A 165 19.15 2.99 14.13
N VAL A 166 19.74 1.90 14.61
CA VAL A 166 19.07 0.94 15.51
C VAL A 166 18.90 1.57 16.90
N SER A 167 17.71 1.40 17.47
CA SER A 167 17.38 1.89 18.80
C SER A 167 16.55 0.86 19.58
N HIS A 168 16.17 1.17 20.82
CA HIS A 168 15.25 0.32 21.59
C HIS A 168 13.86 0.21 20.95
N SER A 169 13.45 1.17 20.13
CA SER A 169 12.15 1.19 19.45
C SER A 169 12.22 0.73 17.99
N VAL A 170 13.39 0.80 17.34
CA VAL A 170 13.55 0.47 15.92
C VAL A 170 14.66 -0.57 15.76
N GLY A 171 14.28 -1.78 15.31
CA GLY A 171 15.21 -2.87 15.05
C GLY A 171 15.94 -2.76 13.70
N LEU A 172 17.01 -3.54 13.53
CA LEU A 172 17.80 -3.56 12.30
C LEU A 172 16.99 -3.95 11.06
N SER A 173 16.02 -4.85 11.19
CA SER A 173 15.13 -5.24 10.09
C SER A 173 14.34 -4.03 9.58
N THR A 174 13.72 -3.28 10.49
CA THR A 174 12.95 -2.07 10.16
C THR A 174 13.81 -1.02 9.46
N VAL A 175 15.03 -0.78 9.97
CA VAL A 175 15.97 0.15 9.32
C VAL A 175 16.33 -0.32 7.91
N THR A 176 16.60 -1.61 7.73
CA THR A 176 16.95 -2.20 6.44
C THR A 176 15.79 -2.11 5.45
N ASP A 177 14.56 -2.36 5.91
CA ASP A 177 13.34 -2.24 5.12
C ASP A 177 13.11 -0.81 4.67
N ILE A 178 13.32 0.18 5.55
CA ILE A 178 13.26 1.60 5.21
C ILE A 178 14.29 1.94 4.13
N ILE A 179 15.54 1.50 4.27
CA ILE A 179 16.59 1.79 3.27
C ILE A 179 16.24 1.16 1.92
N ASN A 180 15.73 -0.07 1.89
CA ASN A 180 15.28 -0.72 0.65
C ASN A 180 14.09 0.02 0.03
N GLU A 181 13.15 0.50 0.84
CA GLU A 181 12.00 1.27 0.39
C GLU A 181 12.43 2.64 -0.16
N LEU A 182 13.41 3.29 0.45
CA LEU A 182 13.96 4.56 -0.04
C LEU A 182 14.73 4.37 -1.36
N GLU A 183 15.42 3.25 -1.56
CA GLU A 183 16.07 2.93 -2.84
C GLU A 183 15.05 2.80 -3.99
N GLN A 184 13.89 2.19 -3.73
CA GLN A 184 12.82 1.98 -4.69
C GLN A 184 11.44 2.29 -4.08
N PRO A 185 11.05 3.58 -4.01
CA PRO A 185 9.83 4.00 -3.32
C PRO A 185 8.59 3.45 -4.00
N GLY A 186 7.70 2.86 -3.20
CA GLY A 186 6.44 2.30 -3.65
C GLY A 186 6.63 1.14 -4.63
N ARG A 187 7.77 0.42 -4.56
CA ARG A 187 8.07 -0.71 -5.45
C ARG A 187 6.89 -1.68 -5.46
N ASP A 188 6.38 -1.94 -6.65
CA ASP A 188 5.35 -2.95 -6.84
C ASP A 188 5.97 -4.34 -6.62
N PRO A 189 5.50 -5.14 -5.65
CA PRO A 189 6.02 -6.48 -5.41
C PRO A 189 5.57 -7.49 -6.47
N ARG A 190 4.66 -7.11 -7.37
CA ARG A 190 4.16 -7.99 -8.45
C ARG A 190 5.23 -8.21 -9.51
N GLN A 191 5.19 -9.39 -10.13
CA GLN A 191 6.04 -9.68 -11.28
C GLN A 191 5.69 -8.73 -12.44
N SER A 192 6.70 -8.31 -13.19
CA SER A 192 6.47 -7.54 -14.41
C SER A 192 5.68 -8.39 -15.42
N PHE A 193 4.73 -7.76 -16.09
CA PHE A 193 3.93 -8.46 -17.09
C PHE A 193 4.83 -8.78 -18.30
N PRO A 194 5.08 -10.06 -18.63
CA PRO A 194 5.85 -10.39 -19.82
C PRO A 194 5.06 -9.97 -21.05
N ALA A 195 5.74 -9.43 -22.07
CA ALA A 195 5.09 -9.11 -23.34
C ALA A 195 4.48 -10.38 -23.93
N TYR A 196 3.16 -10.50 -23.85
CA TYR A 196 2.43 -11.63 -24.42
C TYR A 196 2.50 -11.51 -25.95
N ARG A 197 3.08 -12.53 -26.61
CA ARG A 197 3.03 -12.68 -28.06
C ARG A 197 1.99 -13.73 -28.39
N PHE A 198 1.05 -13.39 -29.26
CA PHE A 198 0.21 -14.39 -29.89
C PHE A 198 1.10 -15.16 -30.87
N ASP A 199 1.09 -16.49 -30.77
CA ASP A 199 1.64 -17.31 -31.85
C ASP A 199 0.83 -17.04 -33.13
N PRO A 200 1.51 -16.88 -34.29
CA PRO A 200 0.88 -16.47 -35.54
C PRO A 200 -0.14 -17.49 -36.08
#